data_AF-T1BJX2-F1
#
_entry.id   AF-T1BJX2-F1
#
_cell.length_a   1.000
_cell.length_b   1.000
_cell.length_c   1.000
_cell.angle_alpha   90.00
_cell.angle_beta   90.00
_cell.angle_gamma   90.00
#
_symmetry.space_group_name_H-M   'P 1'
#
loop_
_entity.id
_entity.type
_entity.pdbx_description
1 polymer ?
#
loop_
_entity_poly.entity_id
_entity_poly.type
_entity_poly.pdbx_seq_one_letter_code
_entity_poly.pdbx_strand_id
1 'polypeptide(L)' 'PLAPYGASSPAMNELIAACRAEGLLIFANFNRLHVVPPCIITDDEARDGLERLDRALARGERYYLGAS' A
#
# COMPACT_ATOMS: atom_id res chain seq x y z
N PRO A 1 8.32 -10.02 5.79
CA PRO A 1 8.35 -8.94 4.77
C PRO A 1 7.66 -9.45 3.49
N LEU A 2 6.90 -8.61 2.78
CA LEU A 2 6.14 -9.05 1.60
C LEU A 2 7.02 -9.37 0.39
N ALA A 3 8.27 -8.89 0.34
CA ALA A 3 9.26 -9.21 -0.67
C ALA A 3 10.66 -9.39 -0.05
N PRO A 4 11.56 -10.14 -0.71
CA PRO A 4 12.98 -10.19 -0.34
C PRO A 4 13.64 -8.81 -0.41
N TYR A 5 14.70 -8.61 0.38
CA TYR A 5 15.48 -7.38 0.30
C TYR A 5 16.04 -7.18 -1.12
N GLY A 6 15.87 -5.99 -1.68
CA GLY A 6 16.35 -5.68 -3.04
C GLY A 6 15.44 -6.16 -4.17
N ALA A 7 14.27 -6.76 -3.88
CA ALA A 7 13.36 -7.29 -4.90
C ALA A 7 11.89 -6.95 -4.64
N SER A 8 11.06 -7.13 -5.67
CA SER A 8 9.59 -7.16 -5.55
C SER A 8 9.11 -8.60 -5.29
N SER A 9 7.80 -8.79 -5.20
CA SER A 9 7.15 -10.10 -5.10
C SER A 9 5.77 -10.08 -5.75
N PRO A 10 5.16 -11.25 -6.03
CA PRO A 10 3.76 -11.32 -6.45
C PRO A 10 2.81 -10.62 -5.46
N ALA A 11 3.08 -10.73 -4.15
CA ALA A 11 2.32 -10.07 -3.10
C ALA A 11 2.41 -8.54 -3.19
N MET A 12 3.61 -8.00 -3.44
CA MET A 12 3.80 -6.55 -3.65
C MET A 12 3.09 -6.07 -4.93
N ASN A 13 3.16 -6.84 -6.01
CA ASN A 13 2.48 -6.50 -7.26
C ASN A 13 0.96 -6.45 -7.07
N GLU A 14 0.39 -7.40 -6.32
CA GLU A 14 -1.05 -7.39 -6.04
C GLU A 14 -1.45 -6.27 -5.09
N LEU A 15 -0.63 -5.96 -4.09
CA LEU A 15 -0.88 -4.82 -3.20
C LEU A 15 -0.86 -3.50 -3.98
N ILE A 16 0.10 -3.30 -4.89
CA ILE A 16 0.14 -2.12 -5.77
C ILE A 16 -1.10 -2.07 -6.68
N ALA A 17 -1.55 -3.22 -7.20
CA ALA A 17 -2.77 -3.29 -7.99
C ALA A 17 -4.02 -2.94 -7.15
N ALA A 18 -4.09 -3.40 -5.90
CA ALA A 18 -5.16 -3.05 -4.97
C ALA A 18 -5.19 -1.54 -4.68
N CYS A 19 -4.03 -0.91 -4.44
CA CYS A 19 -3.93 0.55 -4.30
C CYS A 19 -4.48 1.29 -5.54
N ARG A 20 -4.14 0.82 -6.75
CA ARG A 20 -4.66 1.41 -7.99
C ARG A 20 -6.17 1.23 -8.15
N ALA A 21 -6.72 0.08 -7.75
CA ALA A 21 -8.16 -0.16 -7.77
C ALA A 21 -8.91 0.75 -6.78
N GLU A 22 -8.30 1.07 -5.64
CA GLU A 22 -8.78 2.10 -4.71
C GLU A 22 -8.48 3.52 -5.21
N GLY A 23 -7.96 3.71 -6.43
CA GLY A 23 -7.66 5.02 -7.03
C GLY A 23 -6.46 5.76 -6.40
N LEU A 24 -5.57 5.04 -5.71
CA LEU A 24 -4.34 5.58 -5.14
C LEU A 24 -3.17 5.36 -6.09
N LEU A 25 -2.44 6.44 -6.40
CA LEU A 25 -1.17 6.36 -7.12
C LEU A 25 -0.02 6.11 -6.14
N ILE A 26 0.28 4.84 -5.89
CA ILE A 26 1.34 4.42 -4.96
C ILE A 26 2.56 3.91 -5.73
N PHE A 27 3.74 4.34 -5.29
CA PHE A 27 5.02 3.78 -5.69
C PHE A 27 5.56 2.88 -4.58
N ALA A 28 6.28 1.82 -4.96
CA ALA A 28 6.92 0.93 -4.00
C ALA A 28 8.42 0.85 -4.25
N ASN A 29 9.19 0.76 -3.16
CA ASN A 29 10.60 0.42 -3.20
C ASN A 29 10.80 -0.87 -2.38
N PHE A 30 10.97 -1.98 -3.10
CA PHE A 30 10.96 -3.35 -2.55
C PHE A 30 9.67 -3.61 -1.77
N ASN A 31 9.78 -3.77 -0.45
CA ASN A 31 8.69 -4.02 0.48
C ASN A 31 8.15 -2.76 1.17
N ARG A 32 8.46 -1.55 0.68
CA ARG A 32 7.97 -0.28 1.23
C ARG A 32 7.03 0.42 0.24
N LEU A 33 5.89 0.87 0.73
CA LEU A 33 5.00 1.77 -0.01
C LEU A 33 5.38 3.22 0.28
N HIS A 34 5.40 4.06 -0.75
CA HIS A 34 5.62 5.49 -0.63
C HIS A 34 4.27 6.21 -0.70
N VAL A 35 3.91 6.87 0.40
CA VAL A 35 2.70 7.67 0.54
C VAL A 35 3.14 9.12 0.71
N VAL A 36 3.02 9.90 -0.35
CA VAL A 36 3.54 11.28 -0.41
C VAL A 36 2.46 12.15 -1.06
N PRO A 37 1.37 12.48 -0.34
CA PRO A 37 0.32 13.30 -0.88
C PRO A 37 0.82 14.74 -1.13
N PRO A 38 0.13 15.53 -1.97
CA PRO A 38 0.41 16.95 -2.12
C PRO A 38 0.36 17.69 -0.78
N CYS A 39 1.23 18.68 -0.56
CA CYS A 39 1.28 19.46 0.70
C CYS A 39 0.07 20.36 0.94
N ILE A 40 -0.92 20.36 0.04
CA ILE A 40 -2.10 21.22 0.07
C ILE A 40 -3.39 20.44 0.33
N ILE A 41 -3.31 19.12 0.57
CA ILE A 41 -4.50 18.33 0.89
C ILE A 41 -5.10 18.81 2.22
N THR A 42 -6.41 18.71 2.30
CA THR A 42 -7.16 18.94 3.53
C THR A 42 -7.08 17.72 4.46
N ASP A 43 -7.45 17.92 5.73
CA ASP A 43 -7.53 16.83 6.70
C ASP A 43 -8.50 15.72 6.27
N ASP A 44 -9.62 16.09 5.61
CA ASP A 44 -10.63 15.12 5.17
C ASP A 44 -10.12 14.28 3.99
N GLU A 45 -9.41 14.90 3.05
CA GLU A 45 -8.73 14.18 1.96
C GLU A 45 -7.62 13.26 2.48
N ALA A 46 -6.90 13.68 3.53
CA ALA A 46 -5.90 12.84 4.19
C ALA A 46 -6.56 11.60 4.82
N ARG A 47 -7.70 11.77 5.50
CA ARG A 47 -8.46 10.66 6.10
C ARG A 47 -9.00 9.70 5.04
N ASP A 48 -9.64 10.21 3.98
CA ASP A 48 -10.12 9.37 2.86
C ASP A 48 -8.97 8.57 2.22
N GLY A 49 -7.84 9.23 1.99
CA GLY A 49 -6.65 8.58 1.43
C GLY A 49 -6.13 7.44 2.31
N LEU A 50 -6.12 7.62 3.63
CA LEU A 50 -5.71 6.59 4.59
C LEU A 50 -6.72 5.44 4.66
N GLU A 51 -8.03 5.72 4.65
CA GLU A 51 -9.07 4.68 4.62
C GLU A 51 -8.99 3.82 3.35
N ARG A 52 -8.70 4.44 2.21
CA ARG A 52 -8.46 3.74 0.93
C ARG A 52 -7.21 2.88 0.99
N LEU A 53 -6.15 3.40 1.61
CA LEU A 53 -4.90 2.66 1.78
C LEU A 53 -5.12 1.43 2.68
N ASP A 54 -5.90 1.58 3.75
CA ASP A 54 -6.27 0.49 4.64
C ASP A 54 -7.02 -0.63 3.91
N ARG A 55 -8.03 -0.29 3.08
CA ARG A 55 -8.73 -1.28 2.24
C ARG A 55 -7.81 -2.00 1.26
N ALA A 56 -6.82 -1.30 0.71
CA ALA A 56 -5.81 -1.93 -0.14
C ALA A 56 -4.89 -2.87 0.68
N LEU A 57 -4.47 -2.46 1.88
CA LEU A 57 -3.64 -3.27 2.79
C LEU A 57 -4.36 -4.53 3.28
N ALA A 58 -5.66 -4.45 3.54
CA ALA A 58 -6.49 -5.61 3.89
C ALA A 58 -6.44 -6.70 2.81
N ARG A 59 -6.25 -6.33 1.54
CA ARG A 59 -5.99 -7.32 0.48
C ARG A 59 -4.62 -7.97 0.66
N GLY A 60 -3.61 -7.25 1.10
CA GLY A 60 -2.28 -7.79 1.37
C GLY A 60 -2.20 -8.73 2.59
N GLU A 61 -3.15 -8.66 3.51
CA GLU A 61 -3.15 -9.44 4.76
C GLU A 61 -3.07 -10.95 4.55
N ARG A 62 -3.64 -11.49 3.47
CA ARG A 62 -3.55 -12.94 3.18
C ARG A 62 -2.10 -13.45 3.02
N TYR A 63 -1.15 -12.55 2.75
CA TYR A 63 0.28 -12.86 2.67
C TYR A 63 1.01 -12.70 3.99
N TYR A 64 0.35 -12.09 4.98
CA TYR A 64 0.86 -11.95 6.32
C TYR A 64 0.49 -13.20 7.13
N LEU A 65 1.50 -13.96 7.56
CA LEU A 65 1.31 -15.20 8.31
C LEU A 65 1.22 -15.00 9.83
N GLY A 66 1.26 -13.75 10.32
CA GLY A 66 1.46 -13.48 11.74
C GLY A 66 2.90 -13.73 12.17
N ALA A 67 3.45 -12.85 13.02
CA ALA A 67 4.58 -13.28 13.84
C ALA A 67 4.03 -14.27 14.88
N SER A 68 4.53 -15.50 14.88
CA SER A 68 4.38 -16.42 16.03
C SER A 68 5.25 -15.96 17.19
#